data_AF-A0A852KAN0-F1
#
_entry.id   AF-A0A852KAN0-F1
#
_cell.length_a   1.000
_cell.length_b   1.000
_cell.length_c   1.000
_cell.angle_alpha   90.00
_cell.angle_beta   90.00
_cell.angle_gamma   90.00
#
_symmetry.space_group_name_H-M   'P 1'
#
loop_
_entity.id
_entity.type
_entity.pdbx_description
1 polymer ?
#
loop_
_entity_poly.entity_id
_entity_poly.type
_entity_poly.pdbx_seq_one_letter_code
_entity_poly.pdbx_strand_id
1 'polypeptide(L)'
;LSAPGGVSLVVPQPNINATVAQNILLSVEYSCRGVATIEWKHVSSWGTTKIVEWRTGNDVNISTVYKDRVTTYENGSIQLLNVGMRDAGYYFVTVTEEYGANTYGTIIVNISEVIYEDLHFVAVLSAFLAGVSAILICFMWLCNKSLHLFQKTTTPKLT
;
A
#
# COMPACT_ATOMS: atom_id res chain seq x y z
N LEU A 1 19.40 -16.40 22.86
CA LEU A 1 20.80 -16.86 22.89
C LEU A 1 21.49 -16.31 21.64
N SER A 2 22.29 -15.25 21.77
CA SER A 2 23.08 -14.70 20.67
C SER A 2 24.39 -15.50 20.58
N ALA A 3 24.73 -15.98 19.39
CA ALA A 3 25.95 -16.77 19.17
C ALA A 3 27.21 -15.89 19.37
N PRO A 4 28.27 -16.41 20.01
CA PRO A 4 29.50 -15.67 20.22
C PRO A 4 30.30 -15.62 18.91
N GLY A 5 30.37 -14.43 18.29
CA GLY A 5 31.28 -14.13 17.18
C GLY A 5 30.76 -14.55 15.80
N GLY A 6 29.71 -13.88 15.34
CA GLY A 6 29.22 -14.00 13.97
C GLY A 6 28.34 -12.81 13.62
N VAL A 7 28.25 -12.49 12.32
CA VAL A 7 27.38 -11.43 11.83
C VAL A 7 25.94 -11.70 12.27
N SER A 8 25.25 -10.70 12.81
CA SER A 8 23.86 -10.82 13.25
C SER A 8 22.98 -9.85 12.51
N LEU A 9 21.72 -10.23 12.25
CA LEU A 9 20.75 -9.39 11.58
C LEU A 9 19.40 -9.49 12.28
N VAL A 10 18.78 -8.34 12.52
CA VAL A 10 17.44 -8.21 13.07
C VAL A 10 16.55 -7.57 12.02
N VAL A 11 15.36 -8.14 11.84
CA VAL A 11 14.32 -7.62 10.95
C VAL A 11 13.10 -7.27 11.83
N PRO A 12 12.96 -6.01 12.28
CA PRO A 12 11.89 -5.63 13.21
C PRO A 12 10.49 -5.79 12.61
N GLN A 13 10.36 -5.54 11.31
CA GLN A 13 9.09 -5.57 10.58
C GLN A 13 9.19 -6.50 9.37
N PRO A 14 8.89 -7.80 9.53
CA PRO A 14 8.98 -8.77 8.43
C PRO A 14 7.79 -8.69 7.46
N ASN A 15 6.75 -7.91 7.78
CA ASN A 15 5.58 -7.73 6.92
C ASN A 15 5.21 -6.24 6.87
N ILE A 16 5.15 -5.69 5.66
CA ILE A 16 4.82 -4.29 5.40
C ILE A 16 3.62 -4.24 4.47
N ASN A 17 2.61 -3.48 4.87
CA ASN A 17 1.47 -3.14 4.04
C ASN A 17 1.61 -1.68 3.61
N ALA A 18 1.55 -1.42 2.31
CA ALA A 18 1.66 -0.08 1.75
C ALA A 18 0.61 0.13 0.66
N THR A 19 0.34 1.39 0.34
CA THR A 19 -0.53 1.75 -0.77
C THR A 19 0.31 2.22 -1.95
N VAL A 20 -0.26 2.15 -3.16
CA VAL A 20 0.36 2.73 -4.35
C VAL A 20 0.77 4.19 -4.08
N ALA A 21 1.93 4.58 -4.59
CA ALA A 21 2.61 5.86 -4.44
C ALA A 21 3.19 6.18 -3.04
N GLN A 22 3.08 5.29 -2.06
CA GLN A 22 3.75 5.48 -0.77
C GLN A 22 5.25 5.20 -0.85
N ASN A 23 5.97 5.71 0.15
CA ASN A 23 7.37 5.37 0.39
C ASN A 23 7.42 4.37 1.54
N ILE A 24 8.15 3.26 1.37
CA ILE A 24 8.27 2.23 2.40
C ILE A 24 9.70 2.12 2.90
N LEU A 25 9.86 1.82 4.19
CA LEU A 25 11.16 1.55 4.80
C LEU A 25 11.29 0.05 5.07
N LEU A 26 12.23 -0.58 4.38
CA LEU A 26 12.64 -1.96 4.63
C LEU A 26 13.69 -1.93 5.74
N SER A 27 13.19 -1.90 6.98
CA SER A 27 13.99 -1.70 8.18
C SER A 27 14.68 -3.00 8.60
N VAL A 28 16.00 -2.91 8.77
CA VAL A 28 16.84 -3.95 9.34
C VAL A 28 17.94 -3.33 10.19
N GLU A 29 18.52 -4.13 11.07
CA GLU A 29 19.68 -3.75 11.86
C GLU A 29 20.66 -4.91 11.89
N TYR A 30 21.89 -4.68 11.43
CA TYR A 30 22.95 -5.68 11.48
C TYR A 30 24.04 -5.31 12.47
N SER A 31 24.73 -6.31 12.98
CA SER A 31 25.94 -6.15 13.79
C SER A 31 27.04 -7.05 13.22
N CYS A 32 28.21 -6.44 13.01
CA CYS A 32 29.41 -7.06 12.44
C CYS A 32 30.65 -6.49 13.14
N ARG A 33 31.71 -7.28 13.30
CA ARG A 33 32.96 -6.79 13.91
C ARG A 33 33.87 -6.05 12.92
N GLY A 34 33.62 -6.19 11.62
CA GLY A 34 34.43 -5.60 10.56
C GLY A 34 33.59 -5.01 9.44
N VAL A 35 34.10 -5.11 8.22
CA VAL A 35 33.42 -4.61 7.03
C VAL A 35 32.34 -5.60 6.61
N ALA A 36 31.11 -5.09 6.43
CA ALA A 36 29.99 -5.86 5.92
C ALA A 36 29.70 -5.49 4.46
N THR A 37 29.29 -6.48 3.69
CA THR A 37 28.69 -6.31 2.37
C THR A 37 27.19 -6.58 2.50
N ILE A 38 26.38 -5.61 2.13
CA ILE A 38 24.92 -5.67 2.20
C ILE A 38 24.39 -5.76 0.78
N GLU A 39 23.54 -6.76 0.54
CA GLU A 39 22.86 -6.96 -0.73
C GLU A 39 21.35 -7.07 -0.50
N TRP A 40 20.58 -6.34 -1.30
CA TRP A 40 19.12 -6.46 -1.36
C TRP A 40 18.65 -7.03 -2.70
N LYS A 41 17.70 -7.97 -2.63
CA LYS A 41 17.06 -8.60 -3.78
C LYS A 41 15.54 -8.55 -3.64
N HIS A 42 14.86 -8.23 -4.74
CA HIS A 42 13.40 -8.32 -4.85
C HIS A 42 13.03 -9.58 -5.62
N VAL A 43 12.12 -10.36 -5.06
CA VAL A 43 11.56 -11.58 -5.66
C VAL A 43 10.05 -11.40 -5.80
N SER A 44 9.59 -11.45 -7.04
CA SER A 44 8.18 -11.31 -7.42
C SER A 44 7.78 -12.38 -8.44
N SER A 45 6.52 -12.39 -8.84
CA SER A 45 6.02 -13.25 -9.92
C SER A 45 6.72 -13.01 -11.26
N TRP A 46 7.32 -11.84 -11.47
CA TRP A 46 8.07 -11.49 -12.68
C TRP A 46 9.53 -11.94 -12.65
N GLY A 47 10.04 -12.40 -11.50
CA GLY A 47 11.40 -12.89 -11.35
C GLY A 47 12.14 -12.29 -10.16
N THR A 48 13.45 -12.54 -10.12
CA THR A 48 14.36 -12.04 -9.07
C THR A 48 15.25 -10.94 -9.64
N THR A 49 15.27 -9.79 -8.97
CA THR A 49 16.08 -8.63 -9.37
C THR A 49 16.91 -8.15 -8.20
N LYS A 50 18.20 -7.91 -8.41
CA LYS A 50 19.05 -7.22 -7.43
C LYS A 50 18.66 -5.75 -7.37
N ILE A 51 18.39 -5.26 -6.17
CA ILE A 51 18.00 -3.86 -5.93
C ILE A 51 19.27 -3.02 -5.79
N VAL A 52 20.10 -3.39 -4.83
CA VAL A 52 21.28 -2.63 -4.44
C VAL A 52 22.28 -3.54 -3.73
N GLU A 53 23.56 -3.21 -3.87
CA GLU A 53 24.64 -3.78 -3.07
C GLU A 53 25.64 -2.70 -2.70
N TRP A 54 26.16 -2.78 -1.48
CA TRP A 54 27.26 -1.92 -1.06
C TRP A 54 28.09 -2.60 0.02
N ARG A 55 29.31 -2.09 0.18
CA ARG A 55 30.20 -2.44 1.27
C ARG A 55 30.28 -1.25 2.23
N THR A 56 30.28 -1.49 3.54
CA THR A 56 30.39 -0.41 4.54
C THR A 56 31.62 0.46 4.24
N GLY A 57 31.42 1.77 4.06
CA GLY A 57 32.49 2.73 3.72
C GLY A 57 32.84 2.86 2.23
N ASN A 58 32.15 2.16 1.33
CA ASN A 58 32.34 2.24 -0.12
C ASN A 58 31.11 2.82 -0.83
N ASP A 59 31.25 3.08 -2.13
CA ASP A 59 30.16 3.52 -2.99
C ASP A 59 29.02 2.49 -3.09
N VAL A 60 27.81 3.00 -3.25
CA VAL A 60 26.58 2.22 -3.33
C VAL A 60 26.29 1.84 -4.79
N ASN A 61 26.13 0.54 -5.05
CA ASN A 61 25.83 0.01 -6.37
C ASN A 61 24.33 -0.32 -6.49
N ILE A 62 23.54 0.64 -6.96
CA ILE A 62 22.09 0.50 -7.19
C ILE A 62 21.85 0.01 -8.63
N SER A 63 20.97 -0.97 -8.80
CA SER A 63 20.61 -1.43 -10.14
C SER A 63 19.80 -0.39 -10.92
N THR A 64 19.90 -0.44 -12.25
CA THR A 64 19.31 0.57 -13.14
C THR A 64 17.80 0.76 -12.95
N VAL A 65 17.09 -0.32 -12.63
CA VAL A 65 15.62 -0.30 -12.39
C VAL A 65 15.25 0.49 -11.13
N TYR A 66 16.15 0.60 -10.16
CA TYR A 66 15.91 1.20 -8.84
C TYR A 66 16.70 2.49 -8.57
N LYS A 67 17.50 2.96 -9.53
CA LYS A 67 18.51 4.03 -9.36
C LYS A 67 17.98 5.35 -8.76
N ASP A 68 16.72 5.69 -9.01
CA ASP A 68 16.09 6.93 -8.49
C ASP A 68 15.00 6.66 -7.45
N ARG A 69 14.84 5.40 -7.06
CA ARG A 69 13.75 4.95 -6.17
C ARG A 69 14.26 4.42 -4.84
N VAL A 70 15.55 4.15 -4.70
CA VAL A 70 16.11 3.51 -3.51
C VAL A 70 17.09 4.43 -2.82
N THR A 71 16.93 4.56 -1.50
CA THR A 71 17.89 5.19 -0.59
C THR A 71 18.38 4.16 0.41
N THR A 72 19.69 4.07 0.61
CA THR A 72 20.33 3.14 1.55
C THR A 72 20.65 3.82 2.88
N TYR A 73 20.67 3.03 3.94
CA TYR A 73 21.04 3.48 5.28
C TYR A 73 22.20 2.64 5.84
N GLU A 74 23.03 3.24 6.69
CA GLU A 74 24.20 2.60 7.30
C GLU A 74 23.89 1.31 8.07
N ASN A 75 22.68 1.21 8.64
CA ASN A 75 22.23 0.03 9.37
C ASN A 75 21.80 -1.15 8.45
N GLY A 76 21.99 -1.03 7.13
CA GLY A 76 21.59 -2.03 6.14
C GLY A 76 20.17 -1.86 5.63
N SER A 77 19.38 -0.92 6.17
CA SER A 77 18.02 -0.65 5.71
C SER A 77 18.01 0.01 4.34
N ILE A 78 16.90 -0.13 3.63
CA ILE A 78 16.64 0.63 2.41
C ILE A 78 15.25 1.24 2.46
N GLN A 79 15.10 2.43 1.87
CA GLN A 79 13.81 3.04 1.60
C GLN A 79 13.52 2.93 0.11
N LEU A 80 12.33 2.44 -0.23
CA LEU A 80 11.83 2.36 -1.60
C LEU A 80 10.73 3.40 -1.78
N LEU A 81 10.92 4.27 -2.77
CA LEU A 81 10.07 5.40 -3.07
C LEU A 81 9.01 5.06 -4.11
N ASN A 82 7.84 5.70 -3.97
CA ASN A 82 6.73 5.65 -4.91
C ASN A 82 6.41 4.20 -5.32
N VAL A 83 6.06 3.36 -4.33
CA VAL A 83 5.80 1.94 -4.56
C VAL A 83 4.56 1.74 -5.41
N GLY A 84 4.59 0.75 -6.31
CA GLY A 84 3.44 0.37 -7.13
C GLY A 84 3.20 -1.13 -7.05
N MET A 85 2.10 -1.61 -7.65
CA MET A 85 1.71 -3.03 -7.59
C MET A 85 2.81 -4.01 -8.00
N ARG A 86 3.76 -3.58 -8.85
CA ARG A 86 4.90 -4.38 -9.30
C ARG A 86 5.96 -4.61 -8.22
N ASP A 87 6.02 -3.74 -7.22
CA ASP A 87 6.99 -3.82 -6.13
C ASP A 87 6.51 -4.76 -5.01
N ALA A 88 5.30 -5.33 -5.10
CA ALA A 88 4.83 -6.33 -4.16
C ALA A 88 5.68 -7.62 -4.28
N GLY A 89 5.86 -8.32 -3.16
CA GLY A 89 6.61 -9.57 -3.11
C GLY A 89 7.59 -9.63 -1.94
N TYR A 90 8.65 -10.41 -2.12
CA TYR A 90 9.62 -10.71 -1.08
C TYR A 90 10.89 -9.92 -1.30
N TYR A 91 11.39 -9.31 -0.22
CA TYR A 91 12.63 -8.57 -0.20
C TYR A 91 13.61 -9.31 0.68
N PHE A 92 14.69 -9.79 0.08
CA PHE A 92 15.75 -10.51 0.76
C PHE A 92 16.93 -9.57 0.97
N VAL A 93 17.38 -9.49 2.21
CA VAL A 93 18.66 -8.87 2.55
C VAL A 93 19.66 -9.96 2.89
N THR A 94 20.88 -9.83 2.38
CA THR A 94 22.01 -10.66 2.75
C THR A 94 23.10 -9.75 3.29
N VAL A 95 23.58 -10.03 4.50
CA VAL A 95 24.72 -9.34 5.10
C VAL A 95 25.86 -10.34 5.19
N THR A 96 26.97 -10.03 4.53
CA THR A 96 28.17 -10.87 4.48
C THR A 96 29.33 -10.13 5.11
N GLU A 97 29.89 -10.66 6.18
CA GLU A 97 31.11 -10.19 6.81
C GLU A 97 32.33 -10.55 5.95
N GLU A 98 33.37 -9.71 6.02
CA GLU A 98 34.62 -9.87 5.28
C GLU A 98 35.29 -11.25 5.43
N TYR A 99 35.12 -11.91 6.58
CA TYR A 99 35.68 -13.23 6.86
C TYR A 99 34.78 -14.39 6.39
N GLY A 100 33.70 -14.10 5.65
CA GLY A 100 32.85 -15.08 4.99
C GLY A 100 31.60 -15.52 5.78
N ALA A 101 31.42 -15.05 7.01
CA ALA A 101 30.17 -15.27 7.74
C ALA A 101 29.04 -14.48 7.09
N ASN A 102 27.89 -15.11 6.85
CA ASN A 102 26.74 -14.43 6.30
C ASN A 102 25.47 -14.69 7.12
N THR A 103 24.53 -13.77 7.00
CA THR A 103 23.19 -13.88 7.54
C THR A 103 22.21 -13.27 6.55
N TYR A 104 20.95 -13.67 6.63
CA TYR A 104 19.91 -13.20 5.71
C TYR A 104 18.63 -12.89 6.45
N GLY A 105 17.85 -11.99 5.87
CA GLY A 105 16.54 -11.59 6.36
C GLY A 105 15.57 -11.48 5.20
N THR A 106 14.28 -11.60 5.51
CA THR A 106 13.21 -11.49 4.52
C THR A 106 12.14 -10.55 5.04
N ILE A 107 11.69 -9.64 4.18
CA ILE A 107 10.53 -8.77 4.40
C ILE A 107 9.52 -9.04 3.29
N ILE A 108 8.27 -9.23 3.67
CA ILE A 108 7.13 -9.37 2.76
C ILE A 108 6.48 -8.01 2.61
N VAL A 109 6.33 -7.54 1.37
CA VAL A 109 5.66 -6.28 1.05
C VAL A 109 4.37 -6.56 0.31
N ASN A 110 3.26 -6.13 0.89
CA ASN A 110 1.95 -6.16 0.29
C ASN A 110 1.58 -4.74 -0.14
N ILE A 111 1.11 -4.59 -1.38
CA ILE A 111 0.71 -3.29 -1.94
C ILE A 111 -0.76 -3.34 -2.30
N SER A 112 -1.52 -2.38 -1.79
CA SER A 112 -2.93 -2.19 -2.11
C SER A 112 -3.14 -0.88 -2.89
N GLU A 113 -4.17 -0.87 -3.73
CA GLU A 113 -4.63 0.34 -4.39
C GLU A 113 -5.81 0.90 -3.59
N VAL A 114 -5.74 2.18 -3.21
CA VAL A 114 -6.86 2.84 -2.53
C VAL A 114 -7.72 3.51 -3.58
N ILE A 115 -8.81 2.85 -3.97
CA ILE A 115 -9.74 3.38 -4.95
C ILE A 115 -10.72 4.33 -4.24
N TYR A 116 -10.38 5.61 -4.17
CA TYR A 116 -11.26 6.65 -3.61
C TYR A 116 -12.38 7.07 -4.57
N GLU A 117 -12.13 6.98 -5.87
CA GLU A 117 -13.05 7.37 -6.96
C GLU A 117 -14.37 6.60 -6.88
N ASP A 118 -14.32 5.28 -6.71
CA ASP A 118 -15.52 4.44 -6.68
C ASP A 118 -16.42 4.72 -5.48
N LEU A 119 -15.82 4.96 -4.30
CA LEU A 119 -16.60 5.24 -3.09
C LEU A 119 -17.27 6.62 -3.18
N HIS A 120 -16.56 7.62 -3.71
CA HIS A 120 -17.12 8.95 -3.91
C HIS A 120 -18.21 8.94 -4.99
N PHE A 121 -17.99 8.22 -6.09
CA PHE A 121 -18.99 8.03 -7.15
C PHE A 121 -20.27 7.38 -6.62
N VAL A 122 -20.15 6.29 -5.85
CA VAL A 122 -21.28 5.60 -5.22
C VAL A 122 -22.03 6.53 -4.26
N ALA A 123 -21.31 7.30 -3.44
CA ALA A 123 -21.91 8.25 -2.51
C ALA A 123 -22.70 9.34 -3.25
N VAL A 124 -22.11 9.98 -4.26
CA VAL A 124 -22.77 11.03 -5.06
C VAL A 124 -24.00 10.47 -5.79
N LEU A 125 -23.87 9.30 -6.41
CA LEU A 125 -24.97 8.63 -7.09
C LEU A 125 -26.11 8.33 -6.11
N SER A 126 -25.80 7.79 -4.92
CA SER A 126 -26.82 7.49 -3.91
C SER A 126 -27.56 8.74 -3.42
N ALA A 127 -26.86 9.85 -3.22
CA ALA A 127 -27.45 11.13 -2.83
C ALA A 127 -28.37 11.68 -3.93
N PHE A 128 -27.96 11.57 -5.19
CA PHE A 128 -28.77 11.96 -6.33
C PHE A 128 -30.07 11.14 -6.41
N LEU A 129 -29.98 9.81 -6.31
CA LEU A 129 -31.16 8.93 -6.32
C LEU A 129 -32.11 9.21 -5.15
N ALA A 130 -31.58 9.48 -3.95
CA ALA A 130 -32.40 9.85 -2.79
C ALA A 130 -33.14 11.17 -3.02
N GLY A 131 -32.49 12.16 -3.62
CA GLY A 131 -33.10 13.44 -4.00
C GLY A 131 -34.24 13.26 -5.03
N VAL A 132 -34.00 12.49 -6.10
CA VAL A 132 -35.02 12.19 -7.11
C VAL A 132 -36.22 11.46 -6.50
N SER A 133 -35.97 10.49 -5.62
CA SER A 133 -37.02 9.77 -4.90
C SER A 133 -37.90 10.70 -4.06
N ALA A 134 -37.30 11.60 -3.28
CA ALA A 134 -38.05 12.57 -2.47
C ALA A 134 -38.93 13.48 -3.33
N ILE A 135 -38.43 13.96 -4.48
CA ILE A 135 -39.20 14.80 -5.42
C ILE A 135 -40.41 14.02 -5.96
N LEU A 136 -40.22 12.76 -6.38
CA LEU A 136 -41.29 11.92 -6.89
C LEU A 136 -42.36 11.66 -5.82
N ILE A 137 -41.96 11.41 -4.58
CA ILE A 137 -42.89 11.22 -3.44
C ILE A 137 -43.70 12.50 -3.21
N CYS A 138 -43.06 13.68 -3.21
CA CYS A 138 -43.75 14.95 -3.09
C CYS A 138 -44.74 15.18 -4.25
N PHE A 139 -44.35 14.87 -5.48
CA PHE A 139 -45.22 14.95 -6.65
C PHE A 139 -46.44 14.03 -6.53
N MET A 140 -46.23 12.77 -6.17
CA MET A 140 -47.31 11.80 -5.96
C MET A 140 -48.26 12.25 -4.86
N TRP A 141 -47.75 12.81 -3.77
CA TRP A 141 -48.58 13.36 -2.70
C TRP A 141 -49.43 14.55 -3.16
N LEU A 142 -48.87 15.46 -3.96
CA LEU A 142 -49.60 16.57 -4.56
C LEU A 142 -50.70 16.09 -5.52
N CYS A 143 -50.39 15.11 -6.37
CA CYS A 143 -51.36 14.48 -7.28
C CYS A 143 -52.49 13.78 -6.50
N ASN A 144 -52.17 13.05 -5.44
CA ASN A 144 -53.18 12.39 -4.61
C ASN A 144 -54.10 13.42 -3.93
N LYS A 145 -53.51 14.50 -3.39
CA LYS A 145 -54.26 15.57 -2.73
C LYS A 145 -55.17 16.31 -3.69
N SER A 146 -54.72 16.60 -4.92
CA SER A 146 -55.55 17.26 -5.94
C SER A 146 -56.72 16.35 -6.36
N LEU A 147 -56.48 15.06 -6.61
CA LEU A 147 -57.54 14.10 -6.94
C LEU A 147 -58.62 14.03 -5.86
N HIS A 148 -58.21 13.95 -4.60
CA HIS A 148 -59.14 13.91 -3.47
C HIS A 148 -59.97 15.20 -3.35
N LEU A 149 -59.39 16.37 -3.65
CA LEU A 149 -60.14 17.63 -3.72
C LEU A 149 -61.17 17.60 -4.86
N PHE A 150 -60.79 17.17 -6.07
CA PHE A 150 -61.71 17.06 -7.20
C PHE A 150 -62.87 16.08 -6.93
N GLN A 151 -62.62 14.94 -6.28
CA GLN A 151 -63.67 13.98 -5.92
C GLN A 151 -64.68 14.55 -4.91
N LYS A 152 -64.21 15.33 -3.92
CA LYS A 152 -65.08 16.01 -2.95
C LYS A 152 -65.97 17.07 -3.60
N THR A 153 -65.48 17.78 -4.62
CA THR A 153 -66.28 18.78 -5.35
C THR A 153 -67.32 18.13 -6.27
N THR A 154 -67.09 16.90 -6.71
CA THR A 154 -67.93 16.19 -7.71
C THR A 154 -69.00 15.28 -7.09
N THR A 155 -69.11 15.19 -5.76
CA THR A 155 -70.21 14.47 -5.09
C THR A 155 -71.30 15.44 -4.59
N PRO A 156 -72.27 15.85 -5.44
CA PRO A 156 -73.48 16.50 -4.96
C PRO A 156 -74.33 15.49 -4.18
N LYS A 157 -74.82 15.91 -3.00
CA LYS A 157 -75.76 15.14 -2.18
C LYS A 157 -77.01 14.80 -3.00
N LEU A 158 -77.19 13.53 -3.35
CA LEU A 158 -78.52 13.01 -3.68
C LEU A 158 -79.32 12.98 -2.38
N THR A 159 -80.31 13.86 -2.29
CA THR A 159 -81.40 13.82 -1.30
C THR A 159 -82.65 13.39 -2.05
#